data_AF-A0A7J9W5Y3-F1
#
_entry.id   AF-A0A7J9W5Y3-F1
#
_cell.length_a   1.000
_cell.length_b   1.000
_cell.length_c   1.000
_cell.angle_alpha   90.00
_cell.angle_beta   90.00
_cell.angle_gamma   90.00
#
_symmetry.space_group_name_H-M   'P 1'
#
loop_
_entity.id
_entity.type
_entity.pdbx_description
1 polymer ?
#
loop_
_entity_poly.entity_id
_entity_poly.type
_entity_poly.pdbx_seq_one_letter_code
_entity_poly.pdbx_strand_id
1 'polypeptide(L)'
;MLLRRVARPLLAAIFVSGGINELRNPAAHADAVKPLLDMTKGALPDDFDPSNPRLVQVDGGVKVGAGTLLALGRMPRLSATLLATSLVPTTLGAHAFWEINDSAERGNQQIQFFKNAGMLGGLLLAACDTGGKPSLAHQVKQSRRQAKREAKRRGGEMSRRARKAARRAERRAAKSAGQVRRSLDEGTRKGRKLAERARR
;
A
#
# COMPACT_ATOMS: atom_id res chain seq x y z
N MET A 1 17.89 17.81 0.36
CA MET A 1 18.23 16.90 1.48
C MET A 1 18.39 17.63 2.82
N LEU A 2 18.89 18.87 2.85
CA LEU A 2 19.02 19.67 4.07
C LEU A 2 17.70 19.93 4.80
N LEU A 3 16.66 20.38 4.08
CA LEU A 3 15.35 20.73 4.67
C LEU A 3 14.77 19.62 5.55
N ARG A 4 14.90 18.36 5.14
CA ARG A 4 14.36 17.20 5.89
C ARG A 4 15.15 16.91 7.16
N ARG A 5 16.46 17.19 7.16
CA ARG A 5 17.33 17.00 8.32
C ARG A 5 17.06 18.03 9.41
N VAL A 6 16.44 19.15 9.07
CA VAL A 6 16.05 20.20 10.02
C VAL A 6 14.57 20.09 10.38
N ALA A 7 13.70 19.96 9.38
CA ALA A 7 12.25 19.94 9.59
C ALA A 7 11.78 18.75 10.44
N ARG A 8 12.37 17.56 10.29
CA ARG A 8 11.93 16.36 11.03
C ARG A 8 12.28 16.45 12.52
N PRO A 9 13.51 16.82 12.93
CA PRO A 9 13.80 17.07 14.34
C PRO A 9 12.95 18.18 14.94
N LEU A 10 12.72 19.29 14.22
CA LEU A 10 11.87 20.37 14.71
C LEU A 10 10.42 19.92 14.93
N LEU A 11 9.85 19.18 13.97
CA LEU A 11 8.51 18.62 14.11
C LEU A 11 8.45 17.57 15.24
N ALA A 12 9.49 16.75 15.40
CA ALA A 12 9.56 15.74 16.44
C ALA A 12 9.71 16.32 17.86
N ALA A 13 10.33 17.49 18.01
CA ALA A 13 10.71 18.06 19.30
C ALA A 13 9.52 18.16 20.27
N ILE A 14 8.36 18.63 19.78
CA ILE A 14 7.17 18.79 20.61
C ILE A 14 6.54 17.46 21.05
N PHE A 15 6.62 16.42 20.22
CA PHE A 15 6.14 15.09 20.60
C PHE A 15 7.09 14.45 21.61
N VAL A 16 8.40 14.60 21.44
CA VAL A 16 9.38 14.05 22.39
C VAL A 16 9.27 14.75 23.74
N SER A 17 9.17 16.09 23.76
CA SER A 17 9.03 16.83 25.03
C SER A 17 7.70 16.54 25.71
N GLY A 18 6.59 16.53 24.96
CA GLY A 18 5.26 16.18 25.46
C GLY A 18 5.19 14.76 26.00
N GLY A 19 5.71 13.78 25.25
CA GLY A 19 5.74 12.38 25.65
C GLY A 19 6.60 12.12 26.88
N ILE A 20 7.73 12.81 27.05
CA ILE A 20 8.52 12.74 28.29
C ILE A 20 7.70 13.26 29.49
N ASN A 21 6.93 14.34 29.29
CA ASN A 21 6.08 14.88 30.35
C ASN A 21 4.92 13.93 30.70
N GLU A 22 4.33 13.27 29.70
CA GLU A 22 3.30 12.23 29.89
C GLU A 22 3.82 11.02 30.66
N LEU A 23 5.05 10.57 30.36
CA LEU A 23 5.70 9.49 31.09
C LEU A 23 6.06 9.87 32.53
N ARG A 24 6.40 11.13 32.79
CA ARG A 24 6.73 11.63 34.13
C ARG A 24 5.49 11.87 35.00
N ASN A 25 4.40 12.36 34.41
CA ASN A 25 3.20 12.77 35.14
C ASN A 25 1.91 12.11 34.61
N PRO A 26 1.84 10.77 34.51
CA PRO A 26 0.75 10.10 33.79
C PRO A 26 -0.62 10.30 34.45
N ALA A 27 -0.68 10.41 35.78
CA ALA A 27 -1.93 10.65 36.50
C ALA A 27 -2.55 12.03 36.18
N ALA A 28 -1.72 13.08 36.14
CA ALA A 28 -2.19 14.44 35.84
C ALA A 28 -2.72 14.55 34.41
N HIS A 29 -2.07 13.86 33.46
CA HIS A 29 -2.53 13.80 32.07
C HIS A 29 -3.77 12.93 31.90
N ALA A 30 -3.89 11.84 32.65
CA ALA A 30 -5.10 11.02 32.67
C ALA A 30 -6.33 11.82 33.16
N ASP A 31 -6.16 12.64 34.19
CA ASP A 31 -7.22 13.51 34.70
C ASP A 31 -7.66 14.56 33.66
N ALA A 32 -6.70 15.09 32.88
CA ALA A 32 -6.98 16.07 31.83
C ALA A 32 -7.80 15.50 30.65
N VAL A 33 -7.84 14.18 30.49
CA VAL A 33 -8.60 13.49 29.42
C VAL A 33 -10.01 13.11 29.87
N LYS A 34 -10.36 13.26 31.16
CA LYS A 34 -11.71 12.97 31.66
C LYS A 34 -12.83 13.69 30.91
N PRO A 35 -12.71 14.98 30.54
CA PRO A 35 -13.75 15.65 29.76
C PRO A 35 -13.95 15.03 28.36
N LEU A 36 -12.91 14.42 27.79
CA LEU A 36 -12.99 13.72 26.50
C LEU A 36 -13.76 12.39 26.60
N LEU A 37 -13.82 11.77 27.78
CA LEU A 37 -14.66 10.59 28.02
C LEU A 37 -16.11 10.91 27.69
N ASP A 38 -16.59 12.09 28.12
CA ASP A 38 -17.98 12.49 27.91
C ASP A 38 -18.31 12.67 26.42
N MET A 39 -17.35 13.16 25.63
CA MET A 39 -17.50 13.34 24.17
C MET A 39 -17.44 12.03 23.37
N THR A 40 -16.86 10.98 23.94
CA THR A 40 -16.63 9.68 23.27
C THR A 40 -17.56 8.58 23.78
N LYS A 41 -18.46 8.89 24.72
CA LYS A 41 -19.53 8.00 25.19
C LYS A 41 -20.34 7.47 24.00
N GLY A 42 -20.35 6.14 23.83
CA GLY A 42 -21.04 5.44 22.74
C GLY A 42 -20.23 5.23 21.45
N ALA A 43 -19.04 5.85 21.32
CA ALA A 43 -18.11 5.60 20.21
C ALA A 43 -17.05 4.53 20.52
N LEU A 44 -16.81 4.28 21.81
CA LEU A 44 -15.80 3.34 22.32
C LEU A 44 -16.49 2.17 23.05
N PRO A 45 -15.89 0.97 23.09
CA PRO A 45 -16.38 -0.14 23.89
C PRO A 45 -16.47 0.23 25.38
N ASP A 46 -17.47 -0.29 26.09
CA ASP A 46 -17.73 0.04 27.50
C ASP A 46 -16.53 -0.25 28.43
N ASP A 47 -15.66 -1.18 28.05
CA ASP A 47 -14.46 -1.57 28.80
C ASP A 47 -13.24 -0.65 28.56
N PHE A 48 -13.34 0.29 27.61
CA PHE A 48 -12.25 1.18 27.27
C PHE A 48 -12.32 2.45 28.13
N ASP A 49 -11.37 2.59 29.06
CA ASP A 49 -11.21 3.78 29.91
C ASP A 49 -10.05 4.68 29.41
N PRO A 50 -10.34 5.72 28.62
CA PRO A 50 -9.38 6.75 28.20
C PRO A 50 -8.63 7.46 29.34
N SER A 51 -9.17 7.46 30.57
CA SER A 51 -8.50 8.05 31.74
C SER A 51 -7.55 7.08 32.46
N ASN A 52 -7.29 5.90 31.88
CA ASN A 52 -6.32 4.96 32.44
C ASN A 52 -4.89 5.52 32.30
N PRO A 53 -4.14 5.73 33.41
CA PRO A 53 -2.76 6.22 33.36
C PRO A 53 -1.81 5.35 32.52
N ARG A 54 -2.11 4.05 32.34
CA ARG A 54 -1.35 3.17 31.45
C ARG A 54 -1.48 3.57 29.98
N LEU A 55 -2.65 4.04 29.54
CA LEU A 55 -2.83 4.51 28.16
C LEU A 55 -2.01 5.77 27.90
N VAL A 56 -1.98 6.69 28.87
CA VAL A 56 -1.12 7.88 28.83
C VAL A 56 0.36 7.50 28.76
N GLN A 57 0.80 6.51 29.53
CA GLN A 57 2.18 6.02 29.46
C GLN A 57 2.51 5.39 28.09
N VAL A 58 1.58 4.63 27.53
CA VAL A 58 1.74 4.04 26.19
C VAL A 58 1.84 5.14 25.14
N ASP A 59 0.95 6.14 25.19
CA ASP A 59 0.95 7.26 24.26
C ASP A 59 2.24 8.10 24.38
N GLY A 60 2.67 8.40 25.61
CA GLY A 60 3.94 9.08 25.88
C GLY A 60 5.14 8.28 25.34
N GLY A 61 5.14 6.95 25.52
CA GLY A 61 6.14 6.05 24.95
C GLY A 61 6.16 6.06 23.42
N VAL A 62 4.97 6.07 22.78
CA VAL A 62 4.82 6.20 21.33
C VAL A 62 5.35 7.55 20.86
N LYS A 63 5.01 8.65 21.53
CA LYS A 63 5.46 10.00 21.17
C LYS A 63 6.98 10.13 21.25
N VAL A 64 7.60 9.63 22.32
CA VAL A 64 9.06 9.64 22.47
C VAL A 64 9.73 8.74 21.43
N GLY A 65 9.27 7.50 21.28
CA GLY A 65 9.84 6.54 20.34
C GLY A 65 9.68 6.98 18.88
N ALA A 66 8.44 7.26 18.46
CA ALA A 66 8.14 7.70 17.10
C ALA A 66 8.76 9.07 16.81
N GLY A 67 8.73 10.01 17.75
CA GLY A 67 9.39 11.32 17.62
C GLY A 67 10.90 11.18 17.40
N THR A 68 11.57 10.36 18.20
CA THR A 68 13.01 10.10 18.05
C THR A 68 13.34 9.45 16.71
N LEU A 69 12.56 8.43 16.31
CA LEU A 69 12.71 7.77 15.00
C LEU A 69 12.49 8.76 13.84
N LEU A 70 11.50 9.64 13.96
CA LEU A 70 11.22 10.69 12.97
C LEU A 70 12.38 11.66 12.86
N ALA A 71 12.91 12.14 14.00
CA ALA A 71 14.06 13.04 14.06
C ALA A 71 15.31 12.43 13.43
N LEU A 72 15.61 11.16 13.74
CA LEU A 72 16.71 10.40 13.15
C LEU A 72 16.47 10.02 11.68
N GLY A 73 15.25 10.22 11.17
CA GLY A 73 14.88 9.85 9.81
C GLY A 73 14.77 8.33 9.58
N ARG A 74 14.61 7.54 10.65
CA ARG A 74 14.42 6.09 10.60
C ARG A 74 12.93 5.77 10.56
N MET A 75 12.47 5.08 9.50
CA MET A 75 11.04 4.79 9.28
C MET A 75 10.13 6.04 9.39
N PRO A 76 10.51 7.19 8.79
CA PRO A 76 9.89 8.48 9.06
C PRO A 76 8.40 8.50 8.71
N ARG A 77 7.98 7.68 7.74
CA ARG A 77 6.57 7.58 7.34
C ARG A 77 5.71 6.94 8.42
N LEU A 78 6.18 5.83 8.99
CA LEU A 78 5.46 5.13 10.06
C LEU A 78 5.45 5.95 11.34
N SER A 79 6.59 6.55 11.69
CA SER A 79 6.67 7.46 12.82
C SER A 79 5.70 8.63 12.68
N ALA A 80 5.67 9.28 11.51
CA ALA A 80 4.76 10.40 11.26
C ALA A 80 3.29 9.99 11.29
N THR A 81 2.94 8.82 10.74
CA THR A 81 1.58 8.28 10.83
C THR A 81 1.18 8.00 12.27
N LEU A 82 2.04 7.35 13.06
CA LEU A 82 1.75 7.08 14.48
C LEU A 82 1.53 8.36 15.28
N LEU A 83 2.41 9.35 15.12
CA LEU A 83 2.26 10.65 15.77
C LEU A 83 1.00 11.39 15.31
N ALA A 84 0.63 11.30 14.03
CA ALA A 84 -0.59 11.91 13.51
C ALA A 84 -1.84 11.25 14.10
N THR A 85 -1.86 9.93 14.20
CA THR A 85 -2.97 9.18 14.82
C THR A 85 -3.12 9.50 16.30
N SER A 86 -2.02 9.62 17.04
CA SER A 86 -2.02 10.02 18.46
C SER A 86 -2.50 11.48 18.65
N LEU A 87 -2.12 12.39 17.75
CA LEU A 87 -2.45 13.82 17.88
C LEU A 87 -3.94 14.13 17.72
N VAL A 88 -4.67 13.36 16.89
CA VAL A 88 -6.08 13.64 16.56
C VAL A 88 -6.99 13.52 17.79
N PRO A 89 -7.01 12.41 18.56
CA PRO A 89 -7.79 12.31 19.78
C PRO A 89 -7.43 13.37 20.81
N THR A 90 -6.13 13.63 21.02
CA THR A 90 -5.67 14.65 21.97
C THR A 90 -6.15 16.05 21.59
N THR A 91 -6.20 16.36 20.29
CA THR A 91 -6.65 17.68 19.82
C THR A 91 -8.16 17.87 19.98
N LEU A 92 -8.94 16.85 19.62
CA LEU A 92 -10.39 16.90 19.73
C LEU A 92 -10.86 16.97 21.18
N GLY A 93 -10.16 16.32 22.10
CA GLY A 93 -10.56 16.32 23.52
C GLY A 93 -10.00 17.44 24.37
N ALA A 94 -8.77 17.87 24.12
CA ALA A 94 -8.15 18.91 24.95
C ALA A 94 -8.45 20.33 24.46
N HIS A 95 -8.82 20.50 23.18
CA HIS A 95 -8.91 21.81 22.54
C HIS A 95 -10.19 21.99 21.71
N ALA A 96 -11.31 21.46 22.21
CA ALA A 96 -12.65 21.68 21.65
C ALA A 96 -13.14 23.12 21.90
N PHE A 97 -12.52 24.10 21.23
CA PHE A 97 -12.80 25.53 21.43
C PHE A 97 -14.28 25.88 21.18
N TRP A 98 -14.99 25.08 20.38
CA TRP A 98 -16.41 25.25 20.08
C TRP A 98 -17.34 25.01 21.28
N GLU A 99 -16.86 24.38 22.36
CA GLU A 99 -17.64 24.13 23.58
C GLU A 99 -17.44 25.19 24.67
N ILE A 100 -16.51 26.13 24.45
CA ILE A 100 -16.12 27.12 25.44
C ILE A 100 -16.97 28.37 25.28
N ASN A 101 -17.67 28.77 26.35
CA ASN A 101 -18.56 29.94 26.35
C ASN A 101 -17.83 31.26 26.59
N ASP A 102 -16.74 31.25 27.36
CA ASP A 102 -15.91 32.44 27.57
C ASP A 102 -15.12 32.81 26.33
N SER A 103 -15.20 34.07 25.90
CA SER A 103 -14.64 34.52 24.62
C SER A 103 -13.11 34.60 24.62
N ALA A 104 -12.49 34.91 25.77
CA ALA A 104 -11.04 34.97 25.90
C ALA A 104 -10.43 33.56 25.91
N GLU A 105 -11.01 32.64 26.69
CA GLU A 105 -10.55 31.26 26.75
C GLU A 105 -10.78 30.51 25.43
N ARG A 106 -11.90 30.77 24.74
CA ARG A 106 -12.15 30.25 23.39
C ARG A 106 -11.03 30.63 22.42
N GLY A 107 -10.58 31.88 22.46
CA GLY A 107 -9.48 32.36 21.61
C GLY A 107 -8.16 31.63 21.87
N ASN A 108 -7.81 31.41 23.13
CA ASN A 108 -6.62 30.66 23.51
C ASN A 108 -6.67 29.21 23.01
N GLN A 109 -7.82 28.55 23.15
CA GLN A 109 -8.00 27.16 22.78
C GLN A 109 -8.04 26.98 21.26
N GLN A 110 -8.58 27.95 20.52
CA GLN A 110 -8.53 27.99 19.07
C GLN A 110 -7.07 28.08 18.56
N ILE A 111 -6.21 28.83 19.23
CA ILE A 111 -4.77 28.89 18.89
C ILE A 111 -4.11 27.51 19.08
N GLN A 112 -4.39 26.81 20.18
CA GLN A 112 -3.84 25.47 20.42
C GLN A 112 -4.35 24.45 19.39
N PHE A 113 -5.64 24.52 19.07
CA PHE A 113 -6.21 23.71 17.99
C PHE A 113 -5.47 23.93 16.67
N PHE A 114 -5.25 25.18 16.26
CA PHE A 114 -4.53 25.47 15.02
C PHE A 114 -3.05 25.11 15.05
N LYS A 115 -2.38 25.18 16.20
CA LYS A 115 -1.02 24.63 16.36
C LYS A 115 -1.02 23.13 16.09
N ASN A 116 -1.97 22.40 16.65
CA ASN A 116 -2.10 20.96 16.43
C ASN A 116 -2.47 20.64 14.97
N ALA A 117 -3.35 21.41 14.35
CA ALA A 117 -3.68 21.28 12.92
C ALA A 117 -2.45 21.52 12.03
N GLY A 118 -1.64 22.53 12.33
CA GLY A 118 -0.38 22.80 11.62
C GLY A 118 0.63 21.65 11.78
N MET A 119 0.77 21.11 12.99
CA MET A 119 1.60 19.93 13.25
C MET A 119 1.11 18.71 12.49
N LEU A 120 -0.20 18.46 12.49
CA LEU A 120 -0.82 17.37 11.74
C LEU A 120 -0.52 17.51 10.25
N GLY A 121 -0.63 18.71 9.69
CA GLY A 121 -0.24 18.99 8.30
C GLY A 121 1.23 18.63 8.02
N GLY A 122 2.14 19.03 8.91
CA GLY A 122 3.56 18.66 8.83
C GLY A 122 3.81 17.15 8.90
N LEU A 123 3.09 16.45 9.78
CA LEU A 123 3.16 15.00 9.92
C LEU A 123 2.62 14.27 8.69
N LEU A 124 1.49 14.71 8.13
CA LEU A 124 0.92 14.13 6.90
C LEU A 124 1.87 14.29 5.71
N LEU A 125 2.53 15.45 5.58
CA LEU A 125 3.59 15.63 4.59
C LEU A 125 4.75 14.65 4.82
N ALA A 126 5.19 14.46 6.06
CA ALA A 126 6.24 13.49 6.40
C ALA A 126 5.82 12.03 6.16
N ALA A 127 4.55 11.70 6.34
CA ALA A 127 3.98 10.37 6.08
C ALA A 127 3.94 10.02 4.59
N CYS A 128 3.67 11.02 3.74
CA CYS A 128 3.63 10.88 2.28
C CYS A 128 5.02 11.03 1.61
N ASP A 129 6.00 11.55 2.34
CA ASP A 129 7.33 11.84 1.82
C ASP A 129 8.16 10.56 1.56
N THR A 130 8.45 10.27 0.29
CA THR A 130 9.25 9.12 -0.17
C THR A 130 10.75 9.41 -0.28
N GLY A 131 11.19 10.64 0.01
CA GLY A 131 12.61 11.00 -0.05
C GLY A 131 13.30 10.76 -1.37
N GLY A 132 12.56 10.92 -2.47
CA GLY A 132 13.08 10.75 -3.82
C GLY A 132 13.27 9.28 -4.21
N LYS A 133 12.95 8.32 -3.33
CA LYS A 133 13.02 6.89 -3.65
C LYS A 133 11.69 6.44 -4.27
N PRO A 134 11.71 5.60 -5.32
CA PRO A 134 10.48 5.05 -5.87
C PRO A 134 9.75 4.26 -4.79
N SER A 135 8.45 4.54 -4.61
CA SER A 135 7.63 3.87 -3.62
C SER A 135 7.62 2.35 -3.82
N LEU A 136 7.40 1.57 -2.76
CA LEU A 136 7.26 0.10 -2.85
C LEU A 136 6.17 -0.30 -3.85
N ALA A 137 5.07 0.45 -3.90
CA ALA A 137 4.02 0.27 -4.90
C ALA A 137 4.55 0.44 -6.34
N HIS A 138 5.46 1.38 -6.56
CA HIS A 138 6.14 1.56 -7.85
C HIS A 138 6.99 0.35 -8.21
N GLN A 139 7.76 -0.19 -7.26
CA GLN A 139 8.60 -1.37 -7.47
C GLN A 139 7.73 -2.60 -7.79
N VAL A 140 6.68 -2.84 -7.00
CA VAL A 140 5.71 -3.93 -7.25
C VAL A 140 5.03 -3.78 -8.61
N LYS A 141 4.62 -2.56 -8.99
CA LYS A 141 4.02 -2.27 -10.30
C LYS A 141 5.00 -2.56 -11.43
N GLN A 142 6.28 -2.25 -11.25
CA GLN A 142 7.33 -2.56 -12.23
C GLN A 142 7.56 -4.06 -12.36
N SER A 143 7.68 -4.80 -11.24
CA SER A 143 7.82 -6.27 -11.25
C SER A 143 6.63 -6.95 -11.91
N ARG A 144 5.39 -6.51 -11.61
CA ARG A 144 4.17 -7.03 -12.27
C ARG A 144 4.14 -6.73 -13.77
N ARG A 145 4.61 -5.53 -14.19
CA ARG A 145 4.73 -5.18 -15.62
C ARG A 145 5.76 -6.05 -16.33
N GLN A 146 6.89 -6.32 -15.69
CA GLN A 146 7.93 -7.21 -16.23
C GLN A 146 7.40 -8.64 -16.36
N ALA A 147 6.78 -9.18 -15.31
CA ALA A 147 6.17 -10.52 -15.33
C ALA A 147 5.09 -10.65 -16.41
N LYS A 148 4.22 -9.64 -16.58
CA LYS A 148 3.19 -9.64 -17.64
C LYS A 148 3.80 -9.61 -19.05
N ARG A 149 4.88 -8.85 -19.25
CA ARG A 149 5.60 -8.79 -20.53
C ARG A 149 6.26 -10.12 -20.87
N GLU A 150 6.87 -10.76 -19.87
CA GLU A 150 7.51 -12.07 -20.04
C GLU A 150 6.47 -13.16 -20.31
N ALA A 151 5.37 -13.19 -19.56
CA ALA A 151 4.26 -14.10 -19.81
C ALA A 151 3.68 -13.93 -21.22
N LYS A 152 3.48 -12.68 -21.69
CA LYS A 152 3.01 -12.41 -23.05
C LYS A 152 4.01 -12.89 -24.12
N ARG A 153 5.32 -12.72 -23.89
CA ARG A 153 6.38 -13.21 -24.79
C ARG A 153 6.36 -14.74 -24.87
N ARG A 154 6.41 -15.42 -23.72
CA ARG A 154 6.39 -16.89 -23.65
C ARG A 154 5.11 -17.47 -24.27
N GLY A 155 3.95 -16.88 -23.97
CA GLY A 155 2.68 -17.28 -24.59
C GLY A 155 2.67 -17.08 -26.11
N GLY A 156 3.23 -15.97 -26.59
CA GLY A 156 3.38 -15.71 -28.02
C GLY A 156 4.32 -16.70 -28.73
N GLU A 157 5.43 -17.05 -28.09
CA GLU A 157 6.37 -18.07 -28.60
C GLU A 157 5.73 -19.46 -28.64
N MET A 158 5.02 -19.85 -27.58
CA MET A 158 4.28 -21.11 -27.53
C MET A 158 3.21 -21.17 -28.61
N SER A 159 2.42 -20.11 -28.79
CA SER A 159 1.42 -20.02 -29.86
C SER A 159 2.06 -20.13 -31.25
N ARG A 160 3.20 -19.46 -31.48
CA ARG A 160 3.97 -19.59 -32.74
C ARG A 160 4.49 -21.00 -32.96
N ARG A 161 5.01 -21.67 -31.92
CA ARG A 161 5.48 -23.06 -32.00
C ARG A 161 4.33 -24.01 -32.31
N ALA A 162 3.18 -23.86 -31.64
CA ALA A 162 1.96 -24.63 -31.91
C ALA A 162 1.49 -24.45 -33.37
N ARG A 163 1.41 -23.21 -33.88
CA ARG A 163 1.06 -22.93 -35.28
C ARG A 163 2.03 -23.58 -36.27
N LYS A 164 3.34 -23.53 -36.00
CA LYS A 164 4.35 -24.19 -36.85
C LYS A 164 4.22 -25.71 -36.82
N ALA A 165 3.94 -26.30 -35.66
CA ALA A 165 3.70 -27.74 -35.51
C ALA A 165 2.45 -28.18 -36.28
N ALA A 166 1.33 -27.44 -36.14
CA ALA A 166 0.10 -27.69 -36.87
C ALA A 166 0.32 -27.66 -38.40
N ARG A 167 0.98 -26.61 -38.92
CA ARG A 167 1.33 -26.53 -40.35
C ARG A 167 2.22 -27.68 -40.83
N ARG A 168 3.13 -28.19 -39.99
CA ARG A 168 3.96 -29.35 -40.32
C ARG A 168 3.11 -30.63 -40.37
N ALA A 169 2.17 -30.80 -39.45
CA ALA A 169 1.24 -31.92 -39.43
C ALA A 169 0.35 -31.90 -40.69
N GLU A 170 -0.25 -30.76 -41.02
CA GLU A 170 -1.05 -30.57 -42.25
C GLU A 170 -0.25 -30.93 -43.50
N ARG A 171 1.00 -30.44 -43.63
CA ARG A 171 1.86 -30.75 -44.77
C ARG A 171 2.18 -32.25 -44.88
N ARG A 172 2.38 -32.93 -43.75
CA ARG A 172 2.61 -34.39 -43.72
C ARG A 172 1.34 -35.16 -44.10
N ALA A 173 0.18 -34.74 -43.61
CA ALA A 173 -1.11 -35.32 -43.98
C ALA A 173 -1.38 -35.15 -45.48
N ALA A 174 -1.18 -33.95 -46.03
CA ALA A 174 -1.34 -33.67 -47.45
C ALA A 174 -0.39 -34.51 -48.34
N LYS A 175 0.87 -34.68 -47.93
CA LYS A 175 1.83 -35.55 -48.63
C LYS A 175 1.38 -37.01 -48.63
N SER A 176 0.94 -37.50 -47.48
CA SER A 176 0.47 -38.90 -47.32
C SER A 176 -0.78 -39.15 -48.17
N ALA A 177 -1.75 -38.24 -48.14
CA ALA A 177 -2.94 -38.29 -49.00
C ALA A 177 -2.56 -38.28 -50.49
N GLY A 178 -1.60 -37.45 -50.90
CA GLY A 178 -1.08 -37.43 -52.27
C GLY A 178 -0.42 -38.75 -52.68
N GLN A 179 0.31 -39.40 -51.77
CA GLN A 179 0.91 -40.71 -52.01
C GLN A 179 -0.16 -41.78 -52.22
N VAL A 180 -1.15 -41.86 -51.32
CA VAL A 180 -2.27 -42.81 -51.44
C VAL A 180 -3.02 -42.62 -52.75
N ARG A 181 -3.28 -41.38 -53.15
CA ARG A 181 -3.96 -41.07 -54.41
C ARG A 181 -3.17 -41.54 -55.63
N ARG A 182 -1.84 -41.36 -55.64
CA ARG A 182 -0.99 -41.90 -56.72
C ARG A 182 -1.00 -43.43 -56.76
N SER A 183 -0.95 -44.10 -55.61
CA SER A 183 -1.04 -45.55 -55.52
C SER A 183 -2.36 -46.09 -56.10
N LEU A 184 -3.46 -45.40 -55.81
CA LEU A 184 -4.79 -45.74 -56.34
C LEU A 184 -4.89 -45.51 -57.85
N ASP A 185 -4.35 -44.40 -58.37
CA ASP A 185 -4.30 -44.12 -59.81
C ASP A 185 -3.43 -45.14 -60.58
N GLU A 186 -2.31 -45.57 -59.99
CA GLU A 186 -1.48 -46.63 -60.56
C GLU A 186 -2.19 -47.99 -60.54
N GLY A 187 -2.86 -48.33 -59.44
CA GLY A 187 -3.65 -49.56 -59.31
C GLY A 187 -4.80 -49.62 -60.31
N THR A 188 -5.56 -48.53 -60.46
CA THR A 188 -6.64 -48.43 -61.45
C THR A 188 -6.11 -48.49 -62.88
N ARG A 189 -4.99 -47.83 -63.20
CA ARG A 189 -4.33 -47.98 -64.53
C ARG A 189 -3.90 -49.40 -64.81
N LYS A 190 -3.28 -50.09 -63.85
CA LYS A 190 -2.87 -51.49 -64.00
C LYS A 190 -4.08 -52.41 -64.17
N GLY A 191 -5.15 -52.21 -63.38
CA GLY A 191 -6.40 -52.94 -63.49
C GLY A 191 -7.08 -52.77 -64.86
N ARG A 192 -7.12 -51.54 -65.39
CA ARG A 192 -7.64 -51.25 -66.74
C ARG A 192 -6.86 -52.00 -67.82
N LYS A 193 -5.53 -51.98 -67.76
CA LYS A 193 -4.65 -52.70 -68.71
C LYS A 193 -4.84 -54.22 -68.65
N LEU A 194 -5.06 -54.78 -67.45
CA LEU A 194 -5.35 -56.22 -67.28
C LEU A 194 -6.72 -56.58 -67.86
N ALA A 195 -7.75 -55.75 -67.63
CA ALA A 195 -9.08 -55.96 -68.18
C ALA A 195 -9.12 -55.86 -69.72
N GLU A 196 -8.30 -54.98 -70.33
CA GLU A 196 -8.15 -54.91 -71.78
C GLU A 196 -7.42 -56.13 -72.37
N ARG A 197 -6.45 -56.70 -71.64
CA ARG A 197 -5.75 -57.92 -72.07
C ARG A 197 -6.63 -59.18 -71.99
N ALA A 198 -7.54 -59.25 -71.03
CA ALA A 198 -8.47 -60.38 -70.89
C ALA A 198 -9.61 -60.39 -71.93
N ARG A 199 -9.77 -59.32 -72.72
CA ARG A 199 -10.77 -59.18 -73.79
C ARG A 199 -10.22 -59.47 -75.20
N ARG A 200 -8.95 -59.83 -75.32
CA ARG A 200 -8.32 -60.29 -76.57
C ARG A 200 -8.08 -61.79 -76.49
#